data_AF-A0A930R752-F1
#
_entry.id   AF-A0A930R752-F1
#
_cell.length_a   1.000
_cell.length_b   1.000
_cell.length_c   1.000
_cell.angle_alpha   90.00
_cell.angle_beta   90.00
_cell.angle_gamma   90.00
#
_symmetry.space_group_name_H-M   'P 1'
#
loop_
_entity.id
_entity.type
_entity.pdbx_description
1 polymer ?
#
loop_
_entity_poly.entity_id
_entity_poly.type
_entity_poly.pdbx_seq_one_letter_code
_entity_poly.pdbx_strand_id
1 'polypeptide(L)' 'MASTIKDVAKLAGVSPSTVTRVLQDKSSISDATKKKVRQAMETLNYHPNVNARSLASN' A
#
# COMPACT_ATOMS: atom_id res chain seq x y z
N MET A 1 -4.18 -3.71 -17.41
CA MET A 1 -4.51 -2.72 -16.36
C MET A 1 -3.48 -2.81 -15.27
N ALA A 2 -2.84 -1.70 -14.90
CA ALA A 2 -1.92 -1.66 -13.77
C ALA A 2 -2.71 -1.40 -12.48
N SER A 3 -2.66 -2.33 -11.53
CA SER A 3 -3.24 -2.14 -10.20
C SER A 3 -2.56 -0.94 -9.53
N THR A 4 -3.32 0.05 -9.10
CA THR A 4 -2.77 1.25 -8.46
C THR A 4 -2.96 1.20 -6.95
N ILE A 5 -2.24 2.07 -6.22
CA ILE A 5 -2.42 2.23 -4.77
C ILE A 5 -3.88 2.55 -4.39
N LYS A 6 -4.61 3.22 -5.30
CA LYS A 6 -6.03 3.55 -5.10
C LYS A 6 -6.91 2.31 -5.14
N ASP A 7 -6.60 1.36 -6.03
CA ASP A 7 -7.32 0.09 -6.13
C ASP A 7 -7.09 -0.76 -4.89
N VAL A 8 -5.84 -0.83 -4.43
CA VAL A 8 -5.47 -1.51 -3.17
C VAL A 8 -6.22 -0.89 -1.98
N ALA A 9 -6.26 0.44 -1.90
CA ALA A 9 -6.97 1.15 -0.85
C ALA A 9 -8.47 0.84 -0.85
N LYS A 10 -9.09 0.85 -2.04
CA LYS A 10 -10.51 0.54 -2.22
C LYS A 10 -10.85 -0.90 -1.85
N LEU A 11 -9.99 -1.85 -2.20
CA LEU A 11 -10.18 -3.28 -1.91
C LEU A 11 -9.93 -3.60 -0.43
N ALA A 12 -8.94 -2.95 0.20
CA ALA A 12 -8.67 -3.09 1.63
C ALA A 12 -9.65 -2.32 2.53
N GLY A 13 -10.47 -1.42 1.95
CA GLY A 13 -11.39 -0.56 2.69
C GLY A 13 -10.70 0.52 3.53
N VAL A 14 -9.55 1.03 3.04
CA VAL A 14 -8.75 2.04 3.73
C VAL A 14 -8.48 3.24 2.82
N SER A 15 -7.97 4.33 3.38
CA SER A 15 -7.53 5.47 2.58
C SER A 15 -6.22 5.17 1.83
N PRO A 16 -5.97 5.76 0.65
CA PRO A 16 -4.68 5.65 -0.04
C PRO A 16 -3.51 6.09 0.85
N SER A 17 -3.73 7.10 1.68
CA SER A 17 -2.79 7.58 2.69
C SER A 17 -2.41 6.50 3.72
N THR A 18 -3.37 5.64 4.08
CA THR A 18 -3.14 4.49 4.95
C THR A 18 -2.24 3.47 4.27
N VAL A 19 -2.46 3.17 3.00
CA VAL A 19 -1.61 2.24 2.22
C VAL A 19 -0.18 2.77 2.14
N THR A 20 0.01 4.06 1.84
CA THR A 20 1.34 4.69 1.87
C THR A 20 2.02 4.57 3.22
N ARG A 21 1.29 4.78 4.32
CA ARG A 21 1.83 4.62 5.68
C ARG A 21 2.16 3.17 6.02
N VAL A 22 1.41 2.20 5.51
CA VAL A 22 1.72 0.75 5.63
C VAL A 22 3.01 0.43 4.88
N LEU A 23 3.18 0.96 3.67
CA LEU A 23 4.38 0.78 2.86
C LEU A 23 5.62 1.45 3.46
N GLN A 24 5.43 2.56 4.17
CA GLN A 24 6.49 3.25 4.91
C GLN A 24 6.77 2.61 6.28
N ASP A 25 6.13 1.49 6.61
CA ASP A 25 6.18 0.77 7.89
C ASP A 25 6.05 1.67 9.12
N LYS A 26 5.20 2.70 9.03
CA LYS A 26 5.00 3.63 10.14
C LYS A 26 4.22 2.92 11.24
N SER A 27 4.76 2.89 12.46
CA SER A 27 4.22 2.15 13.63
C SER A 27 2.82 2.56 14.10
N SER A 28 2.16 3.48 13.41
CA SER A 28 0.86 4.03 13.76
C SER A 28 -0.33 3.23 13.21
N ILE A 29 -0.09 2.07 12.58
CA ILE A 29 -1.15 1.26 11.94
C ILE A 29 -1.30 -0.09 12.64
N SER A 30 -2.53 -0.39 13.04
CA SER A 30 -2.90 -1.67 13.63
C SER A 30 -2.61 -2.85 12.70
N ASP A 31 -2.18 -3.98 13.27
CA ASP A 31 -1.93 -5.22 12.54
C ASP A 31 -3.11 -5.69 11.69
N ALA A 32 -4.35 -5.49 12.17
CA ALA A 32 -5.56 -5.80 11.42
C ALA A 32 -5.60 -5.07 10.06
N THR A 33 -5.21 -3.80 10.04
CA THR A 33 -5.16 -2.97 8.84
C THR A 33 -4.00 -3.37 7.95
N LYS A 34 -2.82 -3.65 8.52
CA LYS A 34 -1.66 -4.18 7.76
C LYS A 34 -2.03 -5.47 7.03
N LYS A 35 -2.77 -6.38 7.70
CA LYS A 35 -3.20 -7.65 7.13
C LYS A 35 -4.17 -7.47 5.95
N LYS A 36 -5.19 -6.61 6.11
CA LYS A 36 -6.13 -6.26 5.02
C LYS A 36 -5.42 -5.68 3.81
N VAL A 37 -4.50 -4.74 4.03
CA VAL A 37 -3.72 -4.12 2.95
C VAL A 37 -2.85 -5.16 2.24
N ARG A 38 -2.15 -6.03 2.99
CA ARG A 38 -1.34 -7.11 2.37
C ARG A 38 -2.18 -8.05 1.53
N GLN A 39 -3.32 -8.52 2.04
CA GLN A 39 -4.23 -9.38 1.26
C GLN A 39 -4.74 -8.67 -0.02
N ALA A 40 -5.05 -7.38 0.08
CA ALA A 40 -5.47 -6.61 -1.08
C ALA A 40 -4.36 -6.46 -2.12
N MET A 41 -3.13 -6.23 -1.67
CA MET A 41 -1.96 -6.16 -2.54
C MET A 41 -1.70 -7.49 -3.25
N GLU A 42 -1.80 -8.62 -2.54
CA GLU A 42 -1.68 -9.96 -3.13
C GLU A 42 -2.78 -10.21 -4.18
N THR A 43 -4.03 -9.90 -3.85
CA THR A 43 -5.19 -10.09 -4.74
C THR A 43 -5.04 -9.28 -6.04
N LEU A 44 -4.54 -8.04 -5.92
CA LEU A 44 -4.35 -7.14 -7.05
C LEU A 44 -3.00 -7.33 -7.74
N ASN A 45 -2.17 -8.27 -7.26
CA ASN A 45 -0.78 -8.42 -7.68
C ASN A 45 -0.03 -7.07 -7.69
N TYR A 46 -0.32 -6.23 -6.70
CA TYR A 46 0.27 -4.91 -6.54
C TYR A 46 1.64 -5.05 -5.88
N HIS A 47 2.68 -4.85 -6.68
CA HIS A 47 4.06 -4.82 -6.21
C HIS A 47 4.47 -3.36 -6.00
N PRO A 48 4.67 -2.90 -4.75
CA PRO A 48 5.21 -1.58 -4.51
C PRO A 48 6.61 -1.57 -5.11
N ASN A 49 6.78 -0.83 -6.20
CA ASN A 49 8.06 -0.74 -6.88
C ASN A 49 9.01 0.05 -5.99
N VAL A 50 9.83 -0.66 -5.22
CA VAL A 50 10.82 -0.09 -4.30
C VAL A 50 11.75 0.91 -4.97
N ASN A 51 11.91 0.81 -6.30
CA ASN A 51 12.68 1.73 -7.13
C ASN A 51 12.06 3.13 -7.27
N ALA A 52 10.74 3.28 -7.08
CA ALA A 52 10.10 4.60 -7.10
C ALA A 52 10.49 5.47 -5.88
N ARG A 53 11.05 4.86 -4.83
CA ARG A 53 11.52 5.57 -3.63
C ARG A 53 12.83 6.33 -3.87
N SER A 54 13.61 5.97 -4.88
CA SER A 54 14.91 6.60 -5.14
C SER A 54 14.82 7.89 -5.97
N LEU A 55 13.68 8.18 -6.60
CA LEU A 55 13.50 9.35 -7.48
C LEU A 55 12.87 10.57 -6.79
N ALA A 56 12.35 10.43 -5.57
CA ALA A 56 11.76 11.54 -4.81
C ALA A 56 12.78 12.29 -3.91
N SER A 57 14.07 11.98 -4.06
CA SER A 57 15.18 12.60 -3.35
C SER A 57 16.03 13.43 -4.32
N ASN A 58 15.46 14.47 -4.94
CA ASN A 58 16.25 15.59 -5.46
C ASN A 58 15.39 16.85 -5.58
#